data_AF-A0A970XHI2-F1
#
_entry.id   AF-A0A970XHI2-F1
#
_cell.length_a   1.000
_cell.length_b   1.000
_cell.length_c   1.000
_cell.angle_alpha   90.00
_cell.angle_beta   90.00
_cell.angle_gamma   90.00
#
_symmetry.space_group_name_H-M   'P 1'
#
loop_
_entity.id
_entity.type
_entity.pdbx_description
1 polymer ?
#
loop_
_entity_poly.entity_id
_entity_poly.type
_entity_poly.pdbx_seq_one_letter_code
_entity_poly.pdbx_strand_id
1 'polypeptide(L)'
;MGKTAEWGSVIMVEANNTGIKTPRAVLNLALAKKMTVAAEAKAKEIGVPMYISIVDASANLVSVNRMEDAILVSEEISINKAYTAAAIKLPTDVVATVAQPGTSLYGIQNSSNIVIFGGGFPIKLNGRVIGGIGVSGGSVDEDMAVAEAGLRRFREIVEGLSGDAVVTETASEKDVSGSAAGDYGINLNMARKMSVAVEQRAAEIGVPMFFSVVDKGARLILTHRMDEALLVSNEISKNKAYSAATVKLPTDVIATVSQPGTSLYGIQQVDRMIIFGGGYPLNYNGKVIGGIGVSGGSVQEDMLVAQAALDVYKAETGG
;
A
#
# COMPACT_ATOMS: atom_id res chain seq x y z
N MET A 1 5.40 -6.67 36.60
CA MET A 1 4.04 -6.10 36.80
C MET A 1 4.12 -4.61 36.51
N GLY A 2 3.59 -4.01 35.45
CA GLY A 2 2.85 -4.49 34.28
C GLY A 2 2.63 -3.31 33.30
N LYS A 3 2.40 -3.65 32.02
CA LYS A 3 1.98 -2.84 30.84
C LYS A 3 3.07 -1.91 30.25
N THR A 4 3.83 -2.21 29.18
CA THR A 4 3.58 -2.58 27.75
C THR A 4 2.77 -1.56 26.94
N ALA A 5 3.51 -0.83 26.10
CA ALA A 5 3.20 0.07 24.99
C ALA A 5 1.73 0.33 24.61
N GLU A 6 1.29 1.58 24.78
CA GLU A 6 0.13 2.13 24.07
C GLU A 6 0.54 2.48 22.63
N TRP A 7 0.05 1.70 21.66
CA TRP A 7 0.03 2.12 20.25
C TRP A 7 -1.41 2.41 19.87
N GLY A 8 -1.70 3.68 19.58
CA GLY A 8 -3.01 4.13 19.08
C GLY A 8 -3.43 5.50 19.59
N SER A 9 -2.70 6.57 19.28
CA SER A 9 -3.14 7.95 19.54
C SER A 9 -3.11 8.80 18.27
N VAL A 10 -4.19 8.75 17.49
CA VAL A 10 -4.59 9.72 16.45
C VAL A 10 -6.13 9.76 16.55
N ILE A 11 -6.81 10.84 16.94
CA ILE A 11 -6.90 12.23 16.43
C ILE A 11 -7.20 13.16 17.63
N MET A 12 -6.84 14.45 17.59
CA MET A 12 -7.65 15.45 18.29
C MET A 12 -8.10 16.56 17.32
N VAL A 13 -9.34 17.00 17.47
CA VAL A 13 -9.96 18.13 16.75
C VAL A 13 -10.38 19.17 17.78
N GLU A 14 -10.18 20.44 17.47
CA GLU A 14 -10.69 21.53 18.28
C GLU A 14 -11.97 22.11 17.66
N ALA A 15 -13.01 22.20 18.49
CA ALA A 15 -14.30 22.75 18.12
C ALA A 15 -14.24 24.26 17.89
N ASN A 16 -15.05 24.74 16.94
CA ASN A 16 -15.16 26.12 16.50
C ASN A 16 -14.93 27.16 17.62
N ASN A 17 -13.96 28.05 17.38
CA ASN A 17 -13.80 29.35 18.05
C ASN A 17 -13.29 29.37 19.51
N THR A 18 -12.36 28.48 19.90
CA THR A 18 -11.83 28.43 21.30
C THR A 18 -10.31 28.55 21.52
N GLY A 19 -9.43 28.31 20.52
CA GLY A 19 -7.98 28.59 20.57
C GLY A 19 -7.05 27.50 21.16
N ILE A 20 -7.50 26.24 21.25
CA ILE A 20 -6.88 25.05 21.86
C ILE A 20 -6.32 24.00 20.83
N LYS A 21 -5.09 24.17 20.31
CA LYS A 21 -4.52 23.29 19.25
C LYS A 21 -4.69 21.78 19.50
N THR A 22 -5.05 21.03 18.45
CA THR A 22 -5.20 19.57 18.51
C THR A 22 -4.44 18.78 17.41
N PRO A 23 -3.83 17.61 17.73
CA PRO A 23 -3.06 16.78 16.78
C PRO A 23 -3.83 16.32 15.54
N ARG A 24 -3.22 16.60 14.38
CA ARG A 24 -3.67 16.36 13.00
C ARG A 24 -4.20 14.93 12.83
N ALA A 25 -5.44 14.78 12.36
CA ALA A 25 -5.90 13.52 11.81
C ALA A 25 -5.10 13.20 10.55
N VAL A 26 -3.99 12.48 10.72
CA VAL A 26 -3.22 11.93 9.61
C VAL A 26 -3.94 10.67 9.19
N LEU A 27 -4.23 10.55 7.89
CA LEU A 27 -4.65 9.30 7.30
C LEU A 27 -3.50 8.28 7.47
N ASN A 28 -3.60 7.45 8.49
CA ASN A 28 -2.59 6.47 8.86
C ASN A 28 -2.82 5.12 8.19
N LEU A 29 -1.82 4.23 8.29
CA LEU A 29 -1.89 2.89 7.71
C LEU A 29 -3.06 2.07 8.24
N ALA A 30 -3.35 2.17 9.54
CA ALA A 30 -4.44 1.43 10.17
C ALA A 30 -5.81 1.80 9.56
N LEU A 31 -6.06 3.09 9.35
CA LEU A 31 -7.28 3.58 8.70
C LEU A 31 -7.31 3.19 7.22
N ALA A 32 -6.18 3.32 6.52
CA ALA A 32 -6.05 2.89 5.13
C ALA A 32 -6.42 1.41 4.95
N LYS A 33 -5.90 0.51 5.81
CA LYS A 33 -6.23 -0.93 5.80
C LYS A 33 -7.72 -1.20 5.98
N LYS A 34 -8.41 -0.46 6.85
CA LYS A 34 -9.87 -0.60 7.03
C LYS A 34 -10.65 -0.14 5.80
N MET A 35 -10.21 0.93 5.15
CA MET A 35 -10.82 1.42 3.90
C MET A 35 -10.60 0.45 2.74
N THR A 36 -9.38 -0.08 2.58
CA THR A 36 -9.09 -1.04 1.50
C THR A 36 -9.86 -2.34 1.67
N VAL A 37 -10.02 -2.86 2.89
CA VAL A 37 -10.90 -4.01 3.16
C VAL A 37 -12.33 -3.79 2.66
N ALA A 38 -12.93 -2.62 2.94
CA ALA A 38 -14.30 -2.34 2.52
C ALA A 38 -14.42 -2.17 1.00
N ALA A 39 -13.43 -1.54 0.37
CA ALA A 39 -13.35 -1.43 -1.09
C ALA A 39 -13.20 -2.82 -1.73
N GLU A 40 -12.28 -3.66 -1.24
CA GLU A 40 -12.08 -5.05 -1.70
C GLU A 40 -13.37 -5.88 -1.57
N ALA A 41 -14.10 -5.75 -0.47
CA ALA A 41 -15.38 -6.42 -0.29
C ALA A 41 -16.40 -6.02 -1.36
N LYS A 42 -16.47 -4.72 -1.71
CA LYS A 42 -17.33 -4.26 -2.80
C LYS A 42 -16.86 -4.76 -4.16
N ALA A 43 -15.56 -4.77 -4.41
CA ALA A 43 -14.97 -5.30 -5.65
C ALA A 43 -15.26 -6.82 -5.83
N LYS A 44 -15.23 -7.59 -4.73
CA LYS A 44 -15.65 -9.00 -4.70
C LYS A 44 -17.16 -9.15 -4.97
N GLU A 45 -18.00 -8.29 -4.37
CA GLU A 45 -19.45 -8.30 -4.58
C GLU A 45 -19.82 -8.08 -6.06
N ILE A 46 -19.12 -7.17 -6.75
CA ILE A 46 -19.34 -6.90 -8.19
C ILE A 46 -18.63 -7.91 -9.11
N GLY A 47 -17.75 -8.75 -8.58
CA GLY A 47 -16.99 -9.75 -9.35
C GLY A 47 -15.88 -9.17 -10.23
N VAL A 48 -15.38 -7.96 -9.91
CA VAL A 48 -14.34 -7.27 -10.69
C VAL A 48 -13.11 -7.04 -9.81
N PRO A 49 -11.98 -7.72 -10.06
CA PRO A 49 -10.76 -7.51 -9.28
C PRO A 49 -10.08 -6.19 -9.64
N MET A 50 -9.62 -5.45 -8.63
CA MET A 50 -9.12 -4.09 -8.79
C MET A 50 -7.82 -3.84 -8.01
N TYR A 51 -7.12 -2.78 -8.40
CA TYR A 51 -6.15 -2.10 -7.54
C TYR A 51 -6.85 -1.02 -6.72
N ILE A 52 -6.52 -0.95 -5.43
CA ILE A 52 -7.03 0.05 -4.50
C ILE A 52 -5.83 0.74 -3.83
N SER A 53 -5.75 2.05 -4.03
CA SER A 53 -4.62 2.88 -3.58
C SER A 53 -5.10 3.99 -2.66
N ILE A 54 -4.33 4.28 -1.62
CA ILE A 54 -4.59 5.35 -0.66
C ILE A 54 -3.33 6.21 -0.52
N VAL A 55 -3.50 7.53 -0.53
CA VAL A 55 -2.44 8.53 -0.33
C VAL A 55 -2.80 9.50 0.80
N ASP A 56 -1.78 10.02 1.49
CA ASP A 56 -1.94 11.00 2.56
C ASP A 56 -2.29 12.42 2.03
N ALA A 57 -2.45 13.38 2.94
CA ALA A 57 -2.80 14.77 2.60
C ALA A 57 -1.77 15.48 1.70
N SER A 58 -0.54 14.97 1.66
CA SER A 58 0.55 15.46 0.81
C SER A 58 0.67 14.62 -0.48
N ALA A 59 -0.33 13.77 -0.76
CA ALA A 59 -0.40 12.85 -1.88
C ALA A 59 0.75 11.80 -1.90
N ASN A 60 1.37 11.51 -0.75
CA ASN A 60 2.31 10.40 -0.64
C ASN A 60 1.58 9.08 -0.42
N LEU A 61 2.07 8.02 -1.05
CA LEU A 61 1.47 6.68 -0.95
C LEU A 61 1.45 6.17 0.50
N VAL A 62 0.28 5.67 0.92
CA VAL A 62 0.07 5.02 2.22
C VAL A 62 -0.15 3.53 2.03
N SER A 63 -1.02 3.14 1.10
CA SER A 63 -1.26 1.73 0.77
C SER A 63 -1.57 1.51 -0.69
N VAL A 64 -1.17 0.35 -1.21
CA VAL A 64 -1.65 -0.23 -2.48
C VAL A 64 -2.02 -1.67 -2.21
N ASN A 65 -3.20 -2.09 -2.64
CA ASN A 65 -3.66 -3.47 -2.60
C ASN A 65 -4.14 -3.87 -4.00
N ARG A 66 -3.54 -4.93 -4.55
CA ARG A 66 -3.95 -5.55 -5.82
C ARG A 66 -4.73 -6.82 -5.54
N MET A 67 -5.97 -6.88 -6.01
CA MET A 67 -6.73 -8.14 -6.01
C MET A 67 -6.21 -9.10 -7.09
N GLU A 68 -6.38 -10.39 -6.85
CA GLU A 68 -6.00 -11.45 -7.80
C GLU A 68 -6.69 -11.21 -9.15
N ASP A 69 -5.95 -11.39 -10.25
CA ASP A 69 -6.42 -11.19 -11.62
C ASP A 69 -6.82 -9.75 -12.01
N ALA A 70 -6.56 -8.74 -11.16
CA ALA A 70 -6.74 -7.34 -11.52
C ALA A 70 -5.89 -6.95 -12.76
N ILE A 71 -6.45 -6.10 -13.63
CA ILE A 71 -5.82 -5.66 -14.87
C ILE A 71 -4.53 -4.88 -14.56
N LEU A 72 -3.41 -5.26 -15.18
CA LEU A 72 -2.09 -4.76 -14.80
C LEU A 72 -1.89 -3.24 -14.96
N VAL A 73 -2.55 -2.60 -15.95
CA VAL A 73 -2.45 -1.15 -16.15
C VAL A 73 -3.08 -0.36 -14.99
N SER A 74 -3.93 -1.00 -14.19
CA SER A 74 -4.64 -0.37 -13.08
C SER A 74 -3.76 -0.01 -11.89
N GLU A 75 -2.54 -0.54 -11.80
CA GLU A 75 -1.58 -0.18 -10.76
C GLU A 75 -1.35 1.34 -10.72
N GLU A 76 -0.75 1.88 -11.78
CA GLU A 76 -0.42 3.30 -11.88
C GLU A 76 -1.69 4.16 -11.94
N ILE A 77 -2.75 3.70 -12.63
CA ILE A 77 -4.01 4.44 -12.72
C ILE A 77 -4.64 4.62 -11.34
N SER A 78 -4.69 3.57 -10.50
CA SER A 78 -5.26 3.68 -9.15
C SER A 78 -4.47 4.65 -8.27
N ILE A 79 -3.12 4.59 -8.32
CA ILE A 79 -2.24 5.49 -7.57
C ILE A 79 -2.43 6.94 -8.05
N ASN A 80 -2.47 7.15 -9.36
CA ASN A 80 -2.63 8.48 -9.95
C ASN A 80 -4.04 9.06 -9.72
N LYS A 81 -5.08 8.23 -9.67
CA LYS A 81 -6.43 8.65 -9.23
C LYS A 81 -6.43 9.13 -7.78
N ALA A 82 -5.79 8.37 -6.87
CA ALA A 82 -5.65 8.77 -5.46
C ALA A 82 -4.87 10.07 -5.32
N TYR A 83 -3.73 10.18 -6.03
CA TYR A 83 -2.90 11.39 -6.12
C TYR A 83 -3.70 12.58 -6.62
N THR A 84 -4.38 12.43 -7.76
CA THR A 84 -5.19 13.50 -8.37
C THR A 84 -6.24 14.00 -7.39
N ALA A 85 -6.93 13.08 -6.72
CA ALA A 85 -7.99 13.43 -5.80
C ALA A 85 -7.47 14.18 -4.56
N ALA A 86 -6.31 13.81 -4.03
CA ALA A 86 -5.67 14.51 -2.92
C ALA A 86 -5.09 15.87 -3.35
N ALA A 87 -4.39 15.93 -4.49
CA ALA A 87 -3.68 17.10 -4.98
C ALA A 87 -4.61 18.19 -5.52
N ILE A 88 -5.58 17.81 -6.37
CA ILE A 88 -6.58 18.73 -6.93
C ILE A 88 -7.73 18.97 -5.95
N LYS A 89 -7.92 18.10 -4.95
CA LYS A 89 -8.98 18.18 -3.93
C LYS A 89 -10.40 18.03 -4.51
N LEU A 90 -10.49 17.39 -5.67
CA LEU A 90 -11.73 17.08 -6.39
C LEU A 90 -11.78 15.58 -6.74
N PRO A 91 -12.97 14.97 -6.79
CA PRO A 91 -13.14 13.66 -7.41
C PRO A 91 -12.65 13.66 -8.87
N THR A 92 -12.03 12.58 -9.34
CA THR A 92 -11.40 12.53 -10.67
C THR A 92 -12.40 12.63 -11.82
N ASP A 93 -13.66 12.22 -11.61
CA ASP A 93 -14.78 12.44 -12.53
C ASP A 93 -15.15 13.93 -12.63
N VAL A 94 -15.07 14.68 -11.53
CA VAL A 94 -15.29 16.13 -11.53
C VAL A 94 -14.12 16.84 -12.21
N VAL A 95 -12.88 16.36 -12.04
CA VAL A 95 -11.72 16.89 -12.77
C VAL A 95 -11.94 16.80 -14.29
N ALA A 96 -12.58 15.73 -14.77
CA ALA A 96 -12.93 15.55 -16.18
C ALA A 96 -13.70 16.75 -16.74
N THR A 97 -14.63 17.32 -15.96
CA THR A 97 -15.48 18.44 -16.40
C THR A 97 -14.71 19.76 -16.50
N VAL A 98 -13.76 19.99 -15.59
CA VAL A 98 -12.98 21.24 -15.54
C VAL A 98 -11.71 21.19 -16.39
N ALA A 99 -11.44 20.04 -17.02
CA ALA A 99 -10.32 19.79 -17.93
C ALA A 99 -10.74 19.68 -19.41
N GLN A 100 -12.02 19.92 -19.74
CA GLN A 100 -12.52 19.87 -21.12
C GLN A 100 -11.96 21.01 -21.98
N PRO A 101 -11.87 20.84 -23.32
CA PRO A 101 -11.56 21.93 -24.24
C PRO A 101 -12.39 23.19 -23.95
N GLY A 102 -11.72 24.34 -23.83
CA GLY A 102 -12.37 25.63 -23.54
C GLY A 102 -12.55 25.95 -22.05
N THR A 103 -12.12 25.08 -21.14
CA THR A 103 -12.09 25.35 -19.69
C THR A 103 -10.69 25.80 -19.22
N SER A 104 -10.59 26.36 -18.02
CA SER A 104 -9.34 26.91 -17.49
C SER A 104 -8.27 25.87 -17.18
N LEU A 105 -8.62 24.60 -16.96
CA LEU A 105 -7.66 23.51 -16.71
C LEU A 105 -7.53 22.55 -17.90
N TYR A 106 -7.94 22.97 -19.10
CA TYR A 106 -7.72 22.17 -20.31
C TYR A 106 -6.24 21.79 -20.47
N GLY A 107 -5.98 20.50 -20.65
CA GLY A 107 -4.62 19.97 -20.82
C GLY A 107 -3.92 19.58 -19.52
N ILE A 108 -4.56 19.71 -18.35
CA ILE A 108 -4.00 19.30 -17.05
C ILE A 108 -3.61 17.81 -17.00
N GLN A 109 -4.29 16.97 -17.79
CA GLN A 109 -3.98 15.54 -17.96
C GLN A 109 -2.65 15.27 -18.65
N ASN A 110 -2.00 16.29 -19.24
CA ASN A 110 -0.65 16.16 -19.79
C ASN A 110 0.42 16.21 -18.70
N SER A 111 0.05 16.48 -17.44
CA SER A 111 0.91 16.30 -16.27
C SER A 111 1.02 14.82 -15.91
N SER A 112 2.19 14.37 -15.44
CA SER A 112 2.53 12.93 -15.36
C SER A 112 1.64 12.08 -14.46
N ASN A 113 0.92 12.67 -13.50
CA ASN A 113 0.21 11.93 -12.45
C ASN A 113 -1.30 12.27 -12.39
N ILE A 114 -1.83 13.03 -13.36
CA ILE A 114 -3.22 13.48 -13.33
C ILE A 114 -4.11 12.54 -14.15
N VAL A 115 -5.12 11.98 -13.50
CA VAL A 115 -6.16 11.14 -14.12
C VAL A 115 -7.50 11.88 -14.08
N ILE A 116 -8.09 12.09 -15.25
CA ILE A 116 -9.32 12.90 -15.42
C ILE A 116 -10.55 12.06 -15.77
N PHE A 117 -10.65 10.85 -15.19
CA PHE A 117 -11.84 10.01 -15.24
C PHE A 117 -12.09 9.34 -13.89
N GLY A 118 -13.34 8.97 -13.60
CA GLY A 118 -13.81 8.57 -12.28
C GLY A 118 -13.10 7.37 -11.65
N GLY A 119 -13.18 7.28 -10.32
CA GLY A 119 -12.59 6.24 -9.50
C GLY A 119 -11.58 6.74 -8.45
N GLY A 120 -11.29 8.05 -8.42
CA GLY A 120 -10.52 8.68 -7.35
C GLY A 120 -11.33 9.72 -6.60
N PHE A 121 -11.26 9.71 -5.27
CA PHE A 121 -11.98 10.65 -4.42
C PHE A 121 -11.11 11.22 -3.29
N PRO A 122 -11.27 12.52 -2.99
CA PRO A 122 -10.62 13.12 -1.84
C PRO A 122 -11.22 12.55 -0.55
N ILE A 123 -10.36 12.15 0.38
CA ILE A 123 -10.75 11.77 1.74
C ILE A 123 -10.83 13.04 2.56
N LYS A 124 -12.02 13.38 3.06
CA LYS A 124 -12.29 14.65 3.75
C LYS A 124 -12.68 14.42 5.20
N LEU A 125 -12.09 15.20 6.10
CA LEU A 125 -12.49 15.29 7.51
C LEU A 125 -12.67 16.76 7.89
N ASN A 126 -13.83 17.12 8.47
CA ASN A 126 -14.16 18.50 8.86
C ASN A 126 -13.95 19.51 7.73
N GLY A 127 -14.38 19.15 6.51
CA GLY A 127 -14.25 19.99 5.31
C GLY A 127 -12.83 20.08 4.73
N ARG A 128 -11.82 19.45 5.35
CA ARG A 128 -10.42 19.45 4.87
C ARG A 128 -10.07 18.13 4.21
N VAL A 129 -9.34 18.18 3.10
CA VAL A 129 -8.77 16.99 2.46
C VAL A 129 -7.59 16.49 3.30
N ILE A 130 -7.67 15.24 3.76
CA ILE A 130 -6.63 14.56 4.56
C ILE A 130 -5.95 13.42 3.79
N GLY A 131 -6.36 13.19 2.55
CA GLY A 131 -5.78 12.20 1.64
C GLY A 131 -6.66 11.96 0.42
N GLY A 132 -6.36 10.89 -0.30
CA GLY A 132 -7.13 10.45 -1.47
C GLY A 132 -7.21 8.93 -1.54
N ILE A 133 -8.34 8.41 -2.01
CA ILE A 133 -8.50 7.01 -2.43
C ILE A 133 -8.58 6.98 -3.95
N GLY A 134 -8.01 5.95 -4.57
CA GLY A 134 -8.07 5.71 -6.01
C GLY A 134 -8.24 4.24 -6.29
N VAL A 135 -9.15 3.91 -7.21
CA VAL A 135 -9.49 2.54 -7.58
C VAL A 135 -9.44 2.41 -9.09
N SER A 136 -8.91 1.28 -9.57
CA SER A 136 -8.95 0.92 -10.98
C SER A 136 -9.00 -0.59 -11.20
N GLY A 137 -9.84 -1.03 -12.13
CA GLY A 137 -9.84 -2.38 -12.67
C GLY A 137 -11.09 -2.72 -13.49
N GLY A 138 -12.19 -1.97 -13.31
CA GLY A 138 -13.43 -2.14 -14.04
C GLY A 138 -13.77 -0.96 -14.96
N SER A 139 -15.06 -0.82 -15.24
CA SER A 139 -15.64 0.41 -15.80
C SER A 139 -15.49 1.59 -14.82
N VAL A 140 -15.69 2.82 -15.32
CA VAL A 140 -15.59 4.03 -14.48
C VAL A 140 -16.58 3.99 -13.32
N ASP A 141 -17.81 3.52 -13.56
CA ASP A 141 -18.85 3.43 -12.53
C ASP A 141 -18.51 2.38 -11.46
N GLU A 142 -17.94 1.24 -11.86
CA GLU A 142 -17.48 0.20 -10.93
C GLU A 142 -16.29 0.69 -10.08
N ASP A 143 -15.31 1.35 -10.69
CA ASP A 143 -14.18 1.96 -9.99
C ASP A 143 -14.68 2.98 -8.95
N MET A 144 -15.67 3.82 -9.32
CA MET A 144 -16.27 4.79 -8.42
C MET A 144 -17.01 4.12 -7.25
N ALA A 145 -17.85 3.12 -7.53
CA ALA A 145 -18.61 2.40 -6.51
C ALA A 145 -17.71 1.71 -5.46
N VAL A 146 -16.59 1.14 -5.90
CA VAL A 146 -15.60 0.51 -5.01
C VAL A 146 -14.85 1.55 -4.17
N ALA A 147 -14.44 2.68 -4.77
CA ALA A 147 -13.81 3.76 -4.02
C ALA A 147 -14.76 4.37 -2.97
N GLU A 148 -16.04 4.53 -3.30
CA GLU A 148 -17.07 5.02 -2.40
C GLU A 148 -17.34 4.08 -1.22
N ALA A 149 -17.23 2.76 -1.42
CA ALA A 149 -17.31 1.79 -0.32
C ALA A 149 -16.18 1.99 0.70
N GLY A 150 -14.95 2.22 0.24
CA GLY A 150 -13.82 2.59 1.10
C GLY A 150 -14.07 3.92 1.85
N LEU A 151 -14.59 4.94 1.16
CA LEU A 151 -14.95 6.22 1.79
C LEU A 151 -16.09 6.10 2.81
N ARG A 152 -17.08 5.25 2.53
CA ARG A 152 -18.18 4.97 3.48
C ARG A 152 -17.63 4.36 4.75
N ARG A 153 -16.70 3.41 4.64
CA ARG A 153 -16.04 2.81 5.80
C ARG A 153 -15.23 3.85 6.58
N PHE A 154 -14.53 4.75 5.90
CA PHE A 154 -13.88 5.89 6.56
C PHE A 154 -14.89 6.74 7.35
N ARG A 155 -16.01 7.14 6.73
CA ARG A 155 -17.07 7.93 7.38
C ARG A 155 -17.63 7.22 8.62
N GLU A 156 -17.96 5.93 8.52
CA GLU A 156 -18.41 5.13 9.67
C GLU A 156 -17.40 5.15 10.83
N ILE A 157 -16.10 5.11 10.54
CA ILE A 157 -15.05 5.13 11.57
C ILE A 157 -14.94 6.51 12.22
N VAL A 158 -15.04 7.60 11.43
CA VAL A 158 -14.87 8.96 11.95
C VAL A 158 -16.15 9.58 12.52
N GLU A 159 -17.33 9.14 12.07
CA GLU A 159 -18.65 9.57 12.56
C GLU A 159 -19.20 8.64 13.66
N GLY A 160 -18.68 7.40 13.76
CA GLY A 160 -19.21 6.33 14.62
C GLY A 160 -18.72 6.27 16.07
N LEU A 161 -18.11 7.32 16.63
CA LEU A 161 -17.79 7.39 18.07
C LEU A 161 -18.71 8.36 18.82
N SER A 162 -20.01 8.04 18.87
CA SER A 162 -20.98 8.65 19.79
C SER A 162 -21.65 7.65 20.75
N GLY A 163 -21.11 6.43 20.91
CA GLY A 163 -21.49 5.52 22.00
C GLY A 163 -20.75 4.19 21.95
N ASP A 164 -20.03 3.87 23.03
CA ASP A 164 -19.52 2.57 23.54
C ASP A 164 -19.31 1.35 22.61
N ALA A 165 -18.97 1.55 21.33
CA ALA A 165 -18.53 0.47 20.47
C ALA A 165 -17.02 0.24 20.63
N VAL A 166 -16.66 -0.67 21.54
CA VAL A 166 -15.33 -1.27 21.54
C VAL A 166 -15.21 -2.12 20.27
N VAL A 167 -14.46 -1.64 19.28
CA VAL A 167 -14.02 -2.48 18.17
C VAL A 167 -12.86 -3.33 18.70
N THR A 168 -13.18 -4.44 19.38
CA THR A 168 -12.21 -5.51 19.57
C THR A 168 -12.02 -6.20 18.23
N GLU A 169 -10.79 -6.18 17.70
CA GLU A 169 -10.39 -7.12 16.65
C GLU A 169 -10.57 -8.54 17.18
N THR A 170 -11.65 -9.20 16.81
CA THR A 170 -11.63 -10.65 16.68
C THR A 170 -11.16 -10.94 15.28
N ALA A 171 -10.00 -11.60 15.17
CA ALA A 171 -9.56 -12.25 13.95
C ALA A 171 -10.72 -13.09 13.42
N SER A 172 -11.42 -12.60 12.38
CA SER A 172 -12.40 -13.40 11.67
C SER A 172 -11.67 -14.15 10.57
N GLU A 173 -11.55 -15.44 10.85
CA GLU A 173 -11.72 -16.58 9.96
C GLU A 173 -10.93 -16.65 8.65
N LYS A 174 -10.38 -17.84 8.47
CA LYS A 174 -9.57 -18.32 7.34
C LYS A 174 -10.23 -18.05 5.99
N ASP A 175 -9.97 -16.90 5.38
CA ASP A 175 -10.06 -16.76 3.92
C ASP A 175 -8.77 -17.29 3.26
N VAL A 176 -8.51 -18.59 3.45
CA VAL A 176 -7.51 -19.31 2.64
C VAL A 176 -8.26 -19.95 1.48
N SER A 177 -8.46 -19.17 0.42
CA SER A 177 -8.64 -19.72 -0.92
C SER A 177 -7.77 -18.92 -1.87
N GLY A 178 -6.55 -19.43 -2.11
CA GLY A 178 -5.83 -19.08 -3.32
C GLY A 178 -6.69 -19.44 -4.53
N SER A 179 -6.64 -18.61 -5.57
CA SER A 179 -7.19 -18.98 -6.87
C SER A 179 -6.57 -20.32 -7.29
N ALA A 180 -7.44 -21.26 -7.65
CA ALA A 180 -7.19 -22.57 -8.28
C ALA A 180 -5.93 -23.36 -7.88
N ALA A 181 -6.15 -24.60 -7.43
CA ALA A 181 -5.10 -25.61 -7.28
C ALA A 181 -4.21 -25.72 -8.54
N GLY A 182 -2.96 -25.24 -8.47
CA GLY A 182 -1.94 -25.54 -9.49
C GLY A 182 -0.94 -24.43 -9.84
N ASP A 183 -1.24 -23.15 -9.65
CA ASP A 183 -0.29 -22.03 -9.89
C ASP A 183 -0.11 -21.23 -8.59
N TYR A 184 0.92 -21.60 -7.82
CA TYR A 184 1.23 -20.98 -6.53
C TYR A 184 1.86 -19.59 -6.72
N GLY A 185 1.07 -18.62 -7.15
CA GLY A 185 1.44 -17.20 -7.10
C GLY A 185 1.29 -16.66 -5.67
N ILE A 186 2.15 -15.70 -5.30
CA ILE A 186 1.92 -14.92 -4.09
C ILE A 186 0.64 -14.08 -4.30
N ASN A 187 -0.28 -14.12 -3.33
CA ASN A 187 -1.58 -13.44 -3.41
C ASN A 187 -1.69 -12.34 -2.34
N LEU A 188 -2.74 -11.51 -2.41
CA LEU A 188 -2.91 -10.37 -1.53
C LEU A 188 -3.08 -10.79 -0.07
N ASN A 189 -3.77 -11.91 0.18
CA ASN A 189 -3.96 -12.40 1.54
C ASN A 189 -2.63 -12.81 2.20
N MET A 190 -1.78 -13.55 1.49
CA MET A 190 -0.44 -13.90 2.00
C MET A 190 0.42 -12.65 2.20
N ALA A 191 0.38 -11.70 1.26
CA ALA A 191 1.07 -10.41 1.41
C ALA A 191 0.62 -9.65 2.67
N ARG A 192 -0.68 -9.70 3.00
CA ARG A 192 -1.24 -9.09 4.21
C ARG A 192 -0.82 -9.81 5.50
N LYS A 193 -0.75 -11.14 5.50
CA LYS A 193 -0.21 -11.89 6.65
C LYS A 193 1.25 -11.50 6.93
N MET A 194 2.06 -11.42 5.88
CA MET A 194 3.46 -10.96 5.99
C MET A 194 3.55 -9.52 6.50
N SER A 195 2.67 -8.62 6.03
CA SER A 195 2.71 -7.21 6.43
C SER A 195 2.40 -7.01 7.92
N VAL A 196 1.53 -7.82 8.51
CA VAL A 196 1.28 -7.78 9.97
C VAL A 196 2.54 -8.08 10.78
N ALA A 197 3.31 -9.11 10.39
CA ALA A 197 4.56 -9.44 11.07
C ALA A 197 5.64 -8.36 10.90
N VAL A 198 5.68 -7.74 9.71
CA VAL A 198 6.57 -6.60 9.43
C VAL A 198 6.20 -5.38 10.28
N GLU A 199 4.92 -5.02 10.34
CA GLU A 199 4.39 -3.93 11.18
C GLU A 199 4.73 -4.17 12.66
N GLN A 200 4.53 -5.38 13.16
CA GLN A 200 4.87 -5.74 14.54
C GLN A 200 6.38 -5.62 14.79
N ARG A 201 7.23 -6.21 13.94
CA ARG A 201 8.68 -6.20 14.14
C ARG A 201 9.26 -4.78 14.05
N ALA A 202 8.77 -3.97 13.11
CA ALA A 202 9.15 -2.58 12.98
C ALA A 202 8.77 -1.74 14.21
N ALA A 203 7.58 -2.00 14.78
CA ALA A 203 7.14 -1.37 16.03
C ALA A 203 8.00 -1.79 17.23
N GLU A 204 8.42 -3.06 17.32
CA GLU A 204 9.31 -3.57 18.39
C GLU A 204 10.66 -2.85 18.41
N ILE A 205 11.21 -2.51 17.25
CA ILE A 205 12.48 -1.76 17.13
C ILE A 205 12.29 -0.24 17.08
N GLY A 206 11.05 0.25 17.00
CA GLY A 206 10.73 1.67 16.94
C GLY A 206 11.14 2.36 15.62
N VAL A 207 11.22 1.62 14.51
CA VAL A 207 11.65 2.14 13.21
C VAL A 207 10.53 1.94 12.19
N PRO A 208 9.77 2.98 11.82
CA PRO A 208 8.70 2.87 10.84
C PRO A 208 9.26 2.69 9.42
N MET A 209 8.66 1.78 8.66
CA MET A 209 9.16 1.35 7.35
C MET A 209 8.08 1.26 6.28
N PHE A 210 8.51 1.18 5.03
CA PHE A 210 7.71 0.66 3.94
C PHE A 210 7.94 -0.85 3.79
N PHE A 211 6.86 -1.57 3.51
CA PHE A 211 6.88 -2.97 3.10
C PHE A 211 6.20 -3.12 1.76
N SER A 212 6.87 -3.76 0.80
CA SER A 212 6.35 -4.02 -0.53
C SER A 212 6.46 -5.49 -0.90
N VAL A 213 5.46 -6.01 -1.62
CA VAL A 213 5.38 -7.39 -2.11
C VAL A 213 5.08 -7.36 -3.60
N VAL A 214 5.82 -8.14 -4.40
CA VAL A 214 5.62 -8.28 -5.83
C VAL A 214 5.41 -9.75 -6.23
N ASP A 215 4.68 -9.97 -7.33
CA ASP A 215 4.47 -11.29 -7.92
C ASP A 215 5.67 -11.79 -8.75
N LYS A 216 5.53 -12.97 -9.37
CA LYS A 216 6.54 -13.58 -10.27
C LYS A 216 6.88 -12.72 -11.50
N GLY A 217 5.97 -11.84 -11.92
CA GLY A 217 6.19 -10.84 -12.98
C GLY A 217 6.75 -9.53 -12.45
N ALA A 218 7.15 -9.49 -11.18
CA ALA A 218 7.62 -8.32 -10.46
C ALA A 218 6.62 -7.14 -10.47
N ARG A 219 5.32 -7.46 -10.53
CA ARG A 219 4.22 -6.49 -10.41
C ARG A 219 3.80 -6.34 -8.96
N LEU A 220 3.45 -5.13 -8.56
CA LEU A 220 3.14 -4.84 -7.17
C LEU A 220 1.84 -5.52 -6.75
N ILE A 221 1.87 -6.19 -5.59
CA ILE A 221 0.69 -6.75 -4.93
C ILE A 221 0.27 -5.85 -3.77
N LEU A 222 1.24 -5.50 -2.95
CA LEU A 222 1.00 -4.77 -1.72
C LEU A 222 2.14 -3.78 -1.48
N THR A 223 1.81 -2.55 -1.12
CA THR A 223 2.72 -1.63 -0.44
C THR A 223 2.01 -1.10 0.79
N HIS A 224 2.65 -1.17 1.95
CA HIS A 224 2.20 -0.53 3.19
C HIS A 224 3.28 0.44 3.67
N ARG A 225 2.89 1.68 3.97
CA ARG A 225 3.73 2.68 4.63
C ARG A 225 3.33 2.79 6.09
N MET A 226 4.25 2.50 7.01
CA MET A 226 4.03 2.82 8.43
C MET A 226 4.09 4.33 8.67
N ASP A 227 3.37 4.78 9.69
CA ASP A 227 3.32 6.19 10.06
C ASP A 227 4.73 6.73 10.35
N GLU A 228 5.03 7.95 9.89
CA GLU A 228 6.36 8.58 10.00
C GLU A 228 7.51 7.88 9.24
N ALA A 229 7.26 6.82 8.46
CA ALA A 229 8.30 6.20 7.63
C ALA A 229 8.90 7.20 6.61
N LEU A 230 10.21 7.06 6.37
CA LEU A 230 10.96 7.89 5.41
C LEU A 230 10.37 7.78 4.01
N LEU A 231 10.02 8.90 3.38
CA LEU A 231 9.34 8.91 2.07
C LEU A 231 10.18 8.29 0.93
N VAL A 232 11.51 8.41 1.00
CA VAL A 232 12.42 7.78 0.02
C VAL A 232 12.31 6.26 0.02
N SER A 233 11.89 5.67 1.14
CA SER A 233 11.76 4.22 1.31
C SER A 233 10.61 3.61 0.51
N ASN A 234 9.67 4.44 0.01
CA ASN A 234 8.63 3.97 -0.91
C ASN A 234 9.25 3.24 -2.11
N GLU A 235 10.04 3.95 -2.91
CA GLU A 235 10.63 3.37 -4.12
C GLU A 235 11.73 2.36 -3.80
N ILE A 236 12.49 2.56 -2.71
CA ILE A 236 13.51 1.58 -2.29
C ILE A 236 12.85 0.24 -1.92
N SER A 237 11.76 0.23 -1.15
CA SER A 237 11.09 -1.02 -0.77
C SER A 237 10.55 -1.78 -1.99
N LYS A 238 9.90 -1.08 -2.94
CA LYS A 238 9.40 -1.66 -4.19
C LYS A 238 10.54 -2.21 -5.04
N ASN A 239 11.64 -1.47 -5.14
CA ASN A 239 12.78 -1.84 -5.96
C ASN A 239 13.62 -2.96 -5.33
N LYS A 240 13.66 -3.07 -3.99
CA LYS A 240 14.18 -4.26 -3.29
C LYS A 240 13.36 -5.51 -3.60
N ALA A 241 12.03 -5.42 -3.53
CA ALA A 241 11.13 -6.53 -3.88
C ALA A 241 11.30 -6.95 -5.35
N TYR A 242 11.35 -5.97 -6.26
CA TYR A 242 11.63 -6.17 -7.69
C TYR A 242 12.99 -6.84 -7.93
N SER A 243 14.06 -6.33 -7.33
CA SER A 243 15.42 -6.86 -7.49
C SER A 243 15.47 -8.31 -7.03
N ALA A 244 14.87 -8.60 -5.88
CA ALA A 244 14.87 -9.95 -5.33
C ALA A 244 14.06 -10.93 -6.19
N ALA A 245 12.91 -10.52 -6.71
CA ALA A 245 12.07 -11.35 -7.58
C ALA A 245 12.73 -11.63 -8.95
N THR A 246 13.37 -10.63 -9.53
CA THR A 246 13.92 -10.70 -10.91
C THR A 246 15.29 -11.35 -10.96
N VAL A 247 16.18 -11.01 -10.02
CA VAL A 247 17.52 -11.61 -9.91
C VAL A 247 17.48 -12.95 -9.18
N LYS A 248 16.39 -13.23 -8.46
CA LYS A 248 16.16 -14.48 -7.70
C LYS A 248 17.18 -14.69 -6.57
N LEU A 249 17.70 -13.59 -6.02
CA LEU A 249 18.66 -13.56 -4.93
C LEU A 249 18.24 -12.51 -3.89
N PRO A 250 18.54 -12.72 -2.59
CA PRO A 250 18.46 -11.65 -1.60
C PRO A 250 19.32 -10.45 -2.00
N THR A 251 18.86 -9.22 -1.73
CA THR A 251 19.55 -8.01 -2.23
C THR A 251 20.91 -7.76 -1.58
N ASP A 252 21.17 -8.30 -0.39
CA ASP A 252 22.50 -8.34 0.24
C ASP A 252 23.44 -9.33 -0.46
N VAL A 253 22.91 -10.44 -0.98
CA VAL A 253 23.67 -11.38 -1.80
C VAL A 253 23.99 -10.76 -3.15
N ILE A 254 23.03 -10.05 -3.77
CA ILE A 254 23.28 -9.29 -5.02
C ILE A 254 24.47 -8.34 -4.84
N ALA A 255 24.53 -7.62 -3.71
CA ALA A 255 25.64 -6.73 -3.36
C ALA A 255 27.00 -7.42 -3.44
N THR A 256 27.07 -8.68 -2.99
CA THR A 256 28.30 -9.48 -2.95
C THR A 256 28.71 -9.93 -4.36
N VAL A 257 27.76 -10.37 -5.17
CA VAL A 257 28.01 -10.89 -6.53
C VAL A 257 28.05 -9.80 -7.61
N SER A 258 27.93 -8.52 -7.22
CA SER A 258 28.03 -7.36 -8.10
C SER A 258 29.28 -6.50 -7.85
N GLN A 259 30.23 -6.97 -7.03
CA GLN A 259 31.49 -6.25 -6.77
C GLN A 259 32.42 -6.25 -7.99
N PRO A 260 33.35 -5.29 -8.11
CA PRO A 260 34.34 -5.29 -9.19
C PRO A 260 35.04 -6.65 -9.34
N GLY A 261 35.04 -7.17 -10.57
CA GLY A 261 35.64 -8.48 -10.89
C GLY A 261 34.70 -9.70 -10.73
N THR A 262 33.43 -9.50 -10.37
CA THR A 262 32.42 -10.58 -10.30
C THR A 262 31.50 -10.58 -11.52
N SER A 263 30.70 -11.65 -11.69
CA SER A 263 29.87 -11.89 -12.88
C SER A 263 28.74 -10.89 -13.08
N LEU A 264 28.24 -10.24 -12.02
CA LEU A 264 27.16 -9.24 -12.10
C LEU A 264 27.66 -7.82 -11.81
N TYR A 265 28.96 -7.55 -11.97
CA TYR A 265 29.48 -6.21 -11.84
C TYR A 265 28.76 -5.24 -12.80
N GLY A 266 28.26 -4.11 -12.27
CA GLY A 266 27.54 -3.11 -13.04
C GLY A 266 26.02 -3.28 -13.04
N ILE A 267 25.47 -4.35 -12.45
CA ILE A 267 24.01 -4.58 -12.40
C ILE A 267 23.25 -3.44 -11.71
N GLN A 268 23.88 -2.67 -10.84
CA GLN A 268 23.30 -1.48 -10.20
C GLN A 268 22.97 -0.34 -11.17
N GLN A 269 23.46 -0.39 -12.41
CA GLN A 269 23.10 0.55 -13.47
C GLN A 269 21.80 0.16 -14.18
N VAL A 270 21.31 -1.06 -13.96
CA VAL A 270 20.00 -1.50 -14.46
C VAL A 270 18.91 -0.78 -13.69
N ASP A 271 17.90 -0.31 -14.41
CA ASP A 271 16.77 0.39 -13.82
C ASP A 271 16.13 -0.44 -12.69
N ARG A 272 15.74 0.26 -11.62
CA ARG A 272 15.14 -0.30 -10.40
C ARG A 272 16.00 -1.30 -9.61
N MET A 273 17.27 -1.49 -9.96
CA MET A 273 18.13 -2.44 -9.24
C MET A 273 18.61 -1.88 -7.89
N ILE A 274 18.36 -2.63 -6.81
CA ILE A 274 18.89 -2.35 -5.47
C ILE A 274 19.84 -3.47 -5.06
N ILE A 275 21.07 -3.09 -4.74
CA ILE A 275 22.18 -3.99 -4.37
C ILE A 275 22.58 -3.82 -2.90
N PHE A 276 21.62 -3.61 -2.01
CA PHE A 276 21.83 -3.62 -0.56
C PHE A 276 20.63 -4.26 0.16
N GLY A 277 20.89 -4.84 1.33
CA GLY A 277 19.98 -5.76 2.04
C GLY A 277 18.59 -5.21 2.38
N GLY A 278 17.63 -6.14 2.52
CA GLY A 278 16.22 -5.85 2.86
C GLY A 278 15.22 -6.31 1.80
N GLY A 279 15.67 -6.88 0.67
CA GLY A 279 14.81 -7.55 -0.31
C GLY A 279 15.10 -9.05 -0.39
N TYR A 280 14.05 -9.87 -0.48
CA TYR A 280 14.18 -11.33 -0.49
C TYR A 280 13.23 -11.99 -1.50
N PRO A 281 13.71 -13.00 -2.26
CA PRO A 281 12.85 -13.77 -3.14
C PRO A 281 11.92 -14.69 -2.34
N LEU A 282 10.69 -14.83 -2.80
CA LEU A 282 9.73 -15.80 -2.26
C LEU A 282 9.83 -17.09 -3.07
N ASN A 283 10.31 -18.15 -2.44
CA ASN A 283 10.48 -19.46 -3.08
C ASN A 283 9.31 -20.38 -2.73
N TYR A 284 8.83 -21.15 -3.70
CA TYR A 284 7.86 -22.22 -3.52
C TYR A 284 8.20 -23.38 -4.44
N ASN A 285 8.37 -24.59 -3.90
CA ASN A 285 8.78 -25.79 -4.65
C ASN A 285 9.97 -25.57 -5.59
N GLY A 286 11.02 -24.90 -5.08
CA GLY A 286 12.25 -24.61 -5.83
C GLY A 286 12.12 -23.53 -6.91
N LYS A 287 11.00 -22.81 -6.98
CA LYS A 287 10.80 -21.69 -7.93
C LYS A 287 10.57 -20.38 -7.19
N VAL A 288 11.16 -19.30 -7.68
CA VAL A 288 10.81 -17.94 -7.22
C VAL A 288 9.45 -17.55 -7.78
N ILE A 289 8.50 -17.26 -6.89
CA ILE A 289 7.12 -16.90 -7.20
C ILE A 289 6.81 -15.42 -6.93
N GLY A 290 7.79 -14.66 -6.42
CA GLY A 290 7.67 -13.25 -6.11
C GLY A 290 8.84 -12.74 -5.29
N GLY A 291 8.68 -11.56 -4.70
CA GLY A 291 9.69 -10.96 -3.84
C GLY A 291 9.10 -10.00 -2.84
N ILE A 292 9.79 -9.82 -1.72
CA ILE A 292 9.46 -8.82 -0.71
C ILE A 292 10.57 -7.79 -0.61
N GLY A 293 10.24 -6.60 -0.14
CA GLY A 293 11.20 -5.53 0.12
C GLY A 293 10.78 -4.69 1.31
N VAL A 294 11.72 -4.43 2.22
CA VAL A 294 11.56 -3.57 3.38
C VAL A 294 12.55 -2.41 3.29
N SER A 295 12.10 -1.20 3.62
CA SER A 295 12.99 -0.04 3.76
C SER A 295 12.45 0.98 4.76
N GLY A 296 13.34 1.49 5.61
CA GLY A 296 13.07 2.66 6.45
C GLY A 296 14.13 2.91 7.52
N GLY A 297 14.94 1.90 7.87
CA GLY A 297 16.03 2.00 8.82
C GLY A 297 17.41 1.82 8.17
N SER A 298 18.36 1.37 8.98
CA SER A 298 19.62 0.80 8.51
C SER A 298 19.40 -0.48 7.71
N VAL A 299 20.42 -0.90 6.94
CA VAL A 299 20.37 -2.15 6.17
C VAL A 299 20.09 -3.37 7.08
N GLN A 300 20.67 -3.38 8.28
CA GLN A 300 20.47 -4.47 9.24
C GLN A 300 19.04 -4.50 9.79
N GLU A 301 18.45 -3.35 10.07
CA GLU A 301 17.05 -3.24 10.52
C GLU A 301 16.08 -3.65 9.40
N ASP A 302 16.33 -3.19 8.16
CA ASP A 302 15.54 -3.58 6.99
C ASP A 302 15.54 -5.11 6.80
N MET A 303 16.71 -5.76 6.92
CA MET A 303 16.85 -7.22 6.83
C MET A 303 16.15 -7.95 7.98
N LEU A 304 16.30 -7.45 9.22
CA LEU A 304 15.66 -8.02 10.40
C LEU A 304 14.13 -8.02 10.27
N VAL A 305 13.56 -6.90 9.82
CA VAL A 305 12.11 -6.75 9.62
C VAL A 305 11.63 -7.60 8.44
N ALA A 306 12.38 -7.66 7.34
CA ALA A 306 12.05 -8.53 6.21
C ALA A 306 12.03 -10.03 6.60
N GLN A 307 12.89 -10.46 7.53
CA GLN A 307 12.90 -11.84 8.01
C GLN A 307 11.59 -12.21 8.72
N ALA A 308 10.94 -11.28 9.43
CA ALA A 308 9.64 -11.53 10.06
C ALA A 308 8.54 -11.87 9.03
N ALA A 309 8.54 -11.22 7.86
CA ALA A 309 7.66 -11.60 6.75
C ALA A 309 7.99 -13.01 6.21
N LEU A 310 9.27 -13.32 6.04
CA LEU A 310 9.69 -14.64 5.54
C LEU A 310 9.33 -15.78 6.48
N ASP A 311 9.38 -15.55 7.79
CA ASP A 311 9.01 -16.56 8.78
C ASP A 311 7.52 -16.92 8.69
N VAL A 312 6.64 -15.91 8.53
CA VAL A 312 5.21 -16.11 8.26
C VAL A 312 5.01 -16.85 6.94
N TYR A 313 5.69 -16.43 5.88
CA TYR A 313 5.56 -17.06 4.56
C TYR A 313 5.97 -18.54 4.59
N LYS A 314 7.08 -18.89 5.25
CA LYS A 314 7.55 -20.27 5.38
C LYS A 314 6.57 -21.11 6.20
N ALA A 315 6.04 -20.57 7.30
CA ALA A 315 5.07 -21.26 8.14
C ALA A 315 3.79 -21.63 7.37
N GLU A 316 3.35 -20.75 6.45
CA GLU A 316 2.15 -20.98 5.65
C GLU A 316 2.38 -21.86 4.40
N THR A 317 3.62 -21.94 3.91
CA THR A 317 3.96 -22.69 2.67
C THR A 317 4.61 -24.05 2.90
N GLY A 318 5.00 -24.37 4.13
CA GLY A 318 5.48 -25.70 4.52
C GLY A 318 6.99 -25.93 4.38
N GLY A 319 7.76 -24.91 3.99
CA GLY A 319 9.24 -24.96 3.90
C GLY A 319 9.76 -25.64 2.65
#